data_AF-K0RE55-F1
#
_entry.id   AF-K0RE55-F1
#
_cell.length_a   1.000
_cell.length_b   1.000
_cell.length_c   1.000
_cell.angle_alpha   90.00
_cell.angle_beta   90.00
_cell.angle_gamma   90.00
#
_symmetry.space_group_name_H-M   'P 1'
#
loop_
_entity.id
_entity.type
_entity.pdbx_description
1 polymer ?
#
loop_
_entity_poly.entity_id
_entity_poly.type
_entity_poly.pdbx_seq_one_letter_code
_entity_poly.pdbx_strand_id
1 'polypeptide(L)'
;MDRDEFYFRASVVFALDNTHEEAAKMLGTLHHLERVPEPSPYLACYYTNIAACKDTDGAASYFYGDSVLHLDNHLHGDNIANGYNVWPAVFFWMRKSLDLGFNSCDMGCEDARELLKKWESFAQSLCGNCGRKVQTGEKFKQCSKCKAQWYCCKECQVKAWWAGHKKDCKRARILKFEDYLNAD
;
A
#
# COMPACT_ATOMS: atom_id res chain seq x y z
N MET A 1 24.70 -1.24 18.49
CA MET A 1 24.61 0.16 18.02
C MET A 1 23.21 0.64 18.37
N ASP A 2 23.13 1.84 18.93
CA ASP A 2 21.90 2.39 19.52
C ASP A 2 20.89 2.75 18.43
N ARG A 3 19.61 2.42 18.63
CA ARG A 3 18.54 2.72 17.64
C ARG A 3 18.39 4.22 17.43
N ASP A 4 18.57 4.99 18.49
CA ASP A 4 18.47 6.45 18.43
C ASP A 4 19.64 7.04 17.62
N GLU A 5 20.84 6.46 17.75
CA GLU A 5 22.00 6.81 16.95
C GLU A 5 21.76 6.50 15.45
N PHE A 6 21.17 5.35 15.13
CA PHE A 6 20.82 5.01 13.74
C PHE A 6 19.81 5.99 13.16
N TYR A 7 18.73 6.27 13.89
CA TYR A 7 17.70 7.22 13.46
C TYR A 7 18.29 8.62 13.26
N PHE A 8 19.12 9.09 14.19
CA PHE A 8 19.81 10.37 14.08
C PHE A 8 20.71 10.45 12.85
N ARG A 9 21.57 9.45 12.63
CA ARG A 9 22.45 9.41 11.45
C ARG A 9 21.66 9.38 10.15
N ALA A 10 20.59 8.59 10.08
CA ALA A 10 19.70 8.55 8.91
C ALA A 10 19.06 9.92 8.66
N SER A 11 18.58 10.57 9.71
CA SER A 11 17.95 11.90 9.64
C SER A 11 18.92 12.96 9.12
N VAL A 12 20.17 12.94 9.59
CA VAL A 12 21.22 13.86 9.11
C VAL A 12 21.55 13.62 7.64
N VAL A 13 21.74 12.36 7.23
CA VAL A 13 22.01 12.01 5.83
C VAL A 13 20.86 12.46 4.93
N PHE A 14 19.62 12.19 5.34
CA PHE A 14 18.44 12.59 4.57
C PHE A 14 18.24 14.11 4.53
N ALA A 15 18.60 14.83 5.59
CA ALA A 15 18.55 16.29 5.60
C ALA A 15 19.56 16.93 4.62
N LEU A 16 20.69 16.26 4.37
CA LEU A 16 21.70 16.68 3.40
C LEU A 16 21.31 16.32 1.95
N ASP A 17 20.65 15.16 1.77
CA ASP A 17 20.10 14.70 0.49
C ASP A 17 18.75 14.02 0.72
N ASN A 18 17.68 14.75 0.43
CA ASN A 18 16.30 14.28 0.62
C ASN A 18 15.86 13.21 -0.40
N THR A 19 16.76 12.77 -1.27
CA THR A 19 16.55 11.66 -2.20
C THR A 19 17.39 10.42 -1.85
N HIS A 20 18.14 10.47 -0.73
CA HIS A 20 19.02 9.39 -0.31
C HIS A 20 18.21 8.15 0.13
N GLU A 21 18.25 7.13 -0.72
CA GLU A 21 17.37 5.94 -0.65
C GLU A 21 17.54 5.15 0.64
N GLU A 22 18.77 4.82 1.03
CA GLU A 22 19.01 4.01 2.24
C GLU A 22 18.61 4.74 3.53
N ALA A 23 18.83 6.05 3.58
CA ALA A 23 18.40 6.87 4.70
C ALA A 23 16.86 6.91 4.77
N ALA A 24 16.18 7.08 3.64
CA ALA A 24 14.73 7.02 3.56
C ALA A 24 14.19 5.62 3.93
N LYS A 25 14.78 4.54 3.41
CA LYS A 25 14.40 3.16 3.76
C LYS A 25 14.51 2.92 5.26
N MET A 26 15.60 3.40 5.89
CA MET A 26 15.81 3.27 7.33
C MET A 26 14.79 4.08 8.14
N LEU A 27 14.63 5.38 7.84
CA LEU A 27 13.66 6.24 8.53
C LEU A 27 12.24 5.71 8.40
N GLY A 28 11.83 5.35 7.18
CA GLY A 28 10.51 4.83 6.88
C GLY A 28 10.21 3.53 7.63
N THR A 29 11.15 2.57 7.61
CA THR A 29 11.01 1.31 8.35
C THR A 29 10.91 1.53 9.86
N LEU A 30 11.67 2.48 10.40
CA LEU A 30 11.64 2.79 11.84
C LEU A 30 10.31 3.42 12.27
N HIS A 31 9.74 4.33 11.48
CA HIS A 31 8.39 4.84 11.74
C HIS A 31 7.32 3.76 11.56
N HIS A 32 7.44 2.92 10.54
CA HIS A 32 6.48 1.85 10.24
C HIS A 32 6.42 0.78 11.35
N LEU A 33 7.59 0.34 11.84
CA LEU A 33 7.69 -0.66 12.92
C LEU A 33 7.55 -0.06 14.33
N GLU A 34 7.21 1.22 14.44
CA GLU A 34 7.08 1.94 15.70
C GLU A 34 8.33 1.84 16.60
N ARG A 35 9.52 1.90 15.98
CA ARG A 35 10.82 1.77 16.66
C ARG A 35 11.48 3.11 16.98
N VAL A 36 10.69 4.18 17.02
CA VAL A 36 11.10 5.56 17.34
C VAL A 36 10.20 6.13 18.43
N PRO A 37 10.64 7.16 19.18
CA PRO A 37 9.83 7.74 20.26
C PRO A 37 8.48 8.29 19.79
N GLU A 38 8.43 8.88 18.59
CA GLU A 38 7.22 9.46 18.00
C GLU A 38 6.98 8.85 16.61
N PRO A 39 6.37 7.65 16.52
CA PRO A 39 6.06 7.03 15.24
C PRO A 39 4.97 7.83 14.51
N SER A 40 5.06 7.86 13.19
CA SER A 40 4.13 8.60 12.34
C SER A 40 3.83 7.78 11.08
N PRO A 41 2.58 7.32 10.89
CA PRO A 41 2.17 6.63 9.66
C PRO A 41 2.39 7.49 8.41
N TYR A 42 2.29 8.81 8.55
CA TYR A 42 2.61 9.74 7.48
C TYR A 42 4.10 9.70 7.11
N LEU A 43 5.00 9.81 8.09
CA LEU A 43 6.45 9.75 7.83
C LEU A 43 6.87 8.36 7.35
N ALA A 44 6.25 7.30 7.85
CA ALA A 44 6.42 5.94 7.33
C ALA A 44 6.13 5.91 5.83
N CYS A 45 4.95 6.39 5.40
CA CYS A 45 4.60 6.47 3.98
C CYS A 45 5.56 7.35 3.17
N TYR A 46 5.88 8.54 3.66
CA TYR A 46 6.73 9.50 2.97
C TYR A 46 8.12 8.92 2.66
N TYR A 47 8.82 8.40 3.68
CA TYR A 47 10.16 7.89 3.50
C TYR A 47 10.18 6.55 2.75
N THR A 48 9.25 5.63 3.05
CA THR A 48 9.17 4.35 2.31
C THR A 48 8.82 4.58 0.85
N ASN A 49 8.03 5.60 0.50
CA ASN A 49 7.73 5.95 -0.88
C ASN A 49 8.98 6.39 -1.66
N ILE A 50 9.83 7.24 -1.06
CA ILE A 50 11.09 7.68 -1.67
C ILE A 50 11.97 6.47 -1.99
N ALA A 51 12.13 5.56 -1.04
CA ALA A 51 12.86 4.31 -1.26
C ALA A 51 12.16 3.42 -2.31
N ALA A 52 10.83 3.31 -2.28
CA ALA A 52 10.04 2.47 -3.18
C ALA A 52 10.14 2.92 -4.66
N CYS A 53 10.42 4.19 -4.93
CA CYS A 53 10.57 4.74 -6.28
C CYS A 53 11.79 4.17 -7.02
N LYS A 54 12.85 3.80 -6.30
CA LYS A 54 14.10 3.26 -6.85
C LYS A 54 14.39 1.83 -6.37
N ASP A 55 13.36 1.18 -5.84
CA ASP A 55 13.41 -0.15 -5.28
C ASP A 55 13.86 -1.20 -6.29
N THR A 56 14.83 -2.02 -5.87
CA THR A 56 15.42 -3.09 -6.67
C THR A 56 15.23 -4.47 -6.04
N ASP A 57 14.97 -4.55 -4.74
CA ASP A 57 14.80 -5.80 -3.97
C ASP A 57 13.35 -6.05 -3.55
N GLY A 58 12.47 -5.06 -3.74
CA GLY A 58 11.05 -5.13 -3.43
C GLY A 58 10.71 -4.83 -1.97
N ALA A 59 11.70 -4.66 -1.08
CA ALA A 59 11.47 -4.41 0.33
C ALA A 59 10.82 -3.04 0.57
N ALA A 60 11.30 -2.02 -0.13
CA ALA A 60 10.75 -0.67 0.02
C ALA A 60 9.31 -0.59 -0.53
N SER A 61 9.01 -1.31 -1.62
CA SER A 61 7.66 -1.43 -2.17
C SER A 61 6.71 -2.16 -1.21
N TYR A 62 7.19 -3.20 -0.52
CA TYR A 62 6.42 -3.87 0.53
C TYR A 62 6.08 -2.91 1.66
N PHE A 63 7.09 -2.28 2.27
CA PHE A 63 6.88 -1.39 3.40
C PHE A 63 6.04 -0.17 3.04
N TYR A 64 6.14 0.35 1.81
CA TYR A 64 5.27 1.43 1.37
C TYR A 64 3.82 0.96 1.21
N GLY A 65 3.60 -0.20 0.57
CA GLY A 65 2.26 -0.78 0.44
C GLY A 65 1.57 -1.00 1.79
N ASP A 66 2.32 -1.51 2.77
CA ASP A 66 1.82 -1.76 4.12
C ASP A 66 1.64 -0.46 4.94
N SER A 67 2.58 0.49 4.82
CA SER A 67 2.46 1.81 5.46
C SER A 67 1.24 2.57 4.97
N VAL A 68 0.91 2.48 3.67
CA VAL A 68 -0.30 3.11 3.11
C VAL A 68 -1.57 2.50 3.70
N LEU A 69 -1.60 1.19 3.95
CA LEU A 69 -2.71 0.53 4.65
C LEU A 69 -2.80 0.98 6.12
N HIS A 70 -1.65 1.07 6.82
CA HIS A 70 -1.61 1.57 8.19
C HIS A 70 -2.08 3.02 8.30
N LEU A 71 -1.70 3.87 7.34
CA LEU A 71 -2.15 5.26 7.29
C LEU A 71 -3.67 5.36 7.04
N ASP A 72 -4.22 4.56 6.12
CA ASP A 72 -5.67 4.48 5.87
C ASP A 72 -6.44 4.11 7.14
N ASN A 73 -6.00 3.05 7.82
CA ASN A 73 -6.57 2.63 9.10
C ASN A 73 -6.45 3.72 10.18
N HIS A 74 -5.33 4.47 10.20
CA HIS A 74 -5.13 5.57 11.14
C HIS A 74 -6.08 6.75 10.88
N LEU A 75 -6.33 7.09 9.60
CA LEU A 75 -7.16 8.24 9.23
C LEU A 75 -8.67 7.94 9.27
N HIS A 76 -9.06 6.72 8.94
CA HIS A 76 -10.46 6.36 8.73
C HIS A 76 -10.97 5.28 9.69
N GLY A 77 -10.08 4.62 10.45
CA GLY A 77 -10.43 3.45 11.27
C GLY A 77 -10.95 2.30 10.40
N ASP A 78 -11.83 1.47 10.95
CA ASP A 78 -12.55 0.43 10.20
C ASP A 78 -13.70 0.98 9.33
N ASN A 79 -13.94 2.30 9.35
CA ASN A 79 -15.04 2.91 8.63
C ASN A 79 -14.65 3.14 7.17
N ILE A 80 -15.34 2.47 6.26
CA ILE A 80 -15.23 2.74 4.82
C ILE A 80 -15.65 4.19 4.58
N ALA A 81 -14.67 5.07 4.36
CA ALA A 81 -14.94 6.43 3.92
C ALA A 81 -15.65 6.37 2.55
N ASN A 82 -16.89 6.86 2.49
CA ASN A 82 -17.70 6.82 1.28
C ASN A 82 -16.93 7.43 0.09
N GLY A 83 -16.52 6.58 -0.86
CA GLY A 83 -15.89 7.00 -2.11
C GLY A 83 -14.36 7.01 -2.13
N TYR A 84 -13.68 6.62 -1.05
CA TYR A 84 -12.23 6.35 -1.04
C TYR A 84 -11.95 4.87 -0.79
N ASN A 85 -10.96 4.33 -1.48
CA ASN A 85 -10.52 2.96 -1.29
C ASN A 85 -9.00 2.86 -1.45
N VAL A 86 -8.31 2.47 -0.37
CA VAL A 86 -6.85 2.30 -0.33
C VAL A 86 -6.37 1.08 -1.13
N TRP A 87 -7.20 0.04 -1.25
CA TRP A 87 -6.79 -1.28 -1.75
C TRP A 87 -6.12 -1.25 -3.12
N PRO A 88 -6.61 -0.50 -4.14
CA PRO A 88 -5.89 -0.35 -5.40
C PRO A 88 -4.40 0.00 -5.27
N ALA A 89 -4.04 0.86 -4.31
CA ALA A 89 -2.65 1.24 -4.06
C ALA A 89 -1.88 0.13 -3.34
N VAL A 90 -2.46 -0.47 -2.29
CA VAL A 90 -1.87 -1.59 -1.55
C VAL A 90 -1.54 -2.74 -2.51
N PHE A 91 -2.52 -3.17 -3.31
CA PHE A 91 -2.33 -4.24 -4.30
C PHE A 91 -1.25 -3.91 -5.35
N PHE A 92 -1.13 -2.65 -5.75
CA PHE A 92 -0.11 -2.24 -6.72
C PHE A 92 1.30 -2.41 -6.13
N TRP A 93 1.55 -1.87 -4.94
CA TRP A 93 2.87 -1.89 -4.31
C TRP A 93 3.28 -3.28 -3.82
N MET A 94 2.33 -4.06 -3.30
CA MET A 94 2.58 -5.45 -2.88
C MET A 94 2.92 -6.36 -4.06
N ARG A 95 2.26 -6.18 -5.20
CA ARG A 95 2.61 -6.92 -6.43
C ARG A 95 3.97 -6.49 -6.96
N LYS A 96 4.27 -5.19 -6.97
CA LYS A 96 5.60 -4.68 -7.36
C LYS A 96 6.70 -5.30 -6.50
N SER A 97 6.49 -5.37 -5.19
CA SER A 97 7.42 -6.01 -4.25
C SER A 97 7.72 -7.47 -4.65
N LEU A 98 6.67 -8.26 -4.91
CA LEU A 98 6.83 -9.67 -5.30
C LEU A 98 7.43 -9.84 -6.70
N ASP A 99 7.12 -8.96 -7.65
CA ASP A 99 7.69 -8.96 -9.00
C ASP A 99 9.20 -8.66 -8.97
N LEU A 100 9.68 -7.92 -7.96
CA LEU A 100 11.10 -7.67 -7.69
C LEU A 100 11.78 -8.80 -6.91
N GLY A 101 11.04 -9.84 -6.50
CA GLY A 101 11.60 -11.01 -5.83
C GLY A 101 11.73 -10.88 -4.31
N PHE A 102 11.04 -9.91 -3.69
CA PHE A 102 11.07 -9.75 -2.23
C PHE A 102 10.61 -11.02 -1.51
N ASN A 103 11.33 -11.40 -0.45
CA ASN A 103 11.00 -12.49 0.45
C ASN A 103 11.10 -12.00 1.90
N SER A 104 9.96 -11.90 2.61
CA SER A 104 9.90 -11.25 3.92
C SER A 104 10.40 -12.12 5.08
N CYS A 105 10.80 -13.37 4.83
CA CYS A 105 11.41 -14.24 5.84
C CYS A 105 12.68 -13.65 6.48
N ASP A 106 13.35 -12.72 5.79
CA ASP A 106 14.61 -12.13 6.25
C ASP A 106 14.43 -10.99 7.27
N MET A 107 13.21 -10.47 7.43
CA MET A 107 12.94 -9.31 8.31
C MET A 107 11.88 -9.56 9.40
N GLY A 108 11.36 -10.78 9.51
CA GLY A 108 10.34 -11.13 10.52
C GLY A 108 8.98 -10.45 10.29
N CYS A 109 8.73 -9.99 9.06
CA CYS A 109 7.43 -9.48 8.63
C CYS A 109 6.55 -10.65 8.17
N GLU A 110 5.22 -10.45 8.11
CA GLU A 110 4.32 -11.45 7.51
C GLU A 110 4.73 -11.73 6.06
N ASP A 111 4.56 -12.98 5.61
CA ASP A 111 4.88 -13.39 4.24
C ASP A 111 4.08 -12.54 3.24
N ALA A 112 4.77 -11.67 2.48
CA ALA A 112 4.15 -10.75 1.53
C ALA A 112 3.27 -11.48 0.51
N ARG A 113 3.65 -12.71 0.13
CA ARG A 113 2.91 -13.56 -0.79
C ARG A 113 1.64 -14.10 -0.15
N GLU A 114 1.72 -14.58 1.09
CA GLU A 114 0.55 -15.09 1.81
C GLU A 114 -0.43 -13.97 2.18
N LEU A 115 0.07 -12.79 2.57
CA LEU A 115 -0.74 -11.58 2.76
C LEU A 115 -1.52 -11.21 1.50
N LEU A 116 -0.82 -11.08 0.37
CA LEU A 116 -1.45 -10.75 -0.91
C LEU A 116 -2.51 -11.78 -1.27
N LYS A 117 -2.20 -13.08 -1.14
CA LYS A 117 -3.14 -14.17 -1.43
C LYS A 117 -4.37 -14.12 -0.54
N LYS A 118 -4.21 -13.84 0.75
CA LYS A 118 -5.32 -13.67 1.71
C LYS A 118 -6.22 -12.51 1.29
N TRP A 119 -5.64 -11.35 0.97
CA TRP A 119 -6.41 -10.18 0.53
C TRP A 119 -7.09 -10.38 -0.83
N GLU A 120 -6.41 -11.02 -1.79
CA GLU A 120 -7.01 -11.37 -3.09
C GLU A 120 -8.19 -12.33 -2.92
N SER A 121 -8.07 -13.33 -2.05
CA SER A 121 -9.15 -14.28 -1.76
C SER A 121 -10.36 -13.56 -1.17
N PHE A 122 -10.14 -12.67 -0.19
CA PHE A 122 -11.21 -11.86 0.39
C PHE A 122 -11.87 -10.96 -0.65
N ALA A 123 -11.10 -10.20 -1.42
CA ALA A 123 -11.61 -9.25 -2.41
C ALA A 123 -12.33 -9.95 -3.58
N GLN A 124 -11.92 -11.17 -3.96
CA GLN A 124 -12.61 -12.00 -4.95
C GLN A 124 -13.97 -12.51 -4.47
N SER A 125 -14.16 -12.64 -3.15
CA SER A 125 -15.37 -13.20 -2.57
C SER A 125 -16.55 -12.22 -2.54
N LEU A 126 -16.33 -10.93 -2.82
CA LEU A 126 -17.31 -9.86 -2.68
C LEU A 126 -17.36 -8.95 -3.93
N CYS A 127 -18.56 -8.49 -4.28
CA CYS A 127 -18.72 -7.51 -5.33
C CYS A 127 -18.37 -6.12 -4.78
N GLY A 128 -17.38 -5.46 -5.37
CA GLY A 128 -16.92 -4.13 -4.97
C GLY A 128 -17.93 -2.99 -5.19
N ASN A 129 -19.14 -3.28 -5.67
CA ASN A 129 -20.23 -2.31 -5.76
C ASN A 129 -21.41 -2.66 -4.84
N CYS A 130 -21.93 -3.89 -4.93
CA CYS A 130 -23.16 -4.28 -4.22
C CYS A 130 -22.92 -5.20 -3.01
N GLY A 131 -21.67 -5.56 -2.71
CA GLY A 131 -21.32 -6.42 -1.58
C GLY A 131 -21.80 -7.87 -1.69
N ARG A 132 -22.44 -8.27 -2.80
CA ARG A 132 -22.89 -9.66 -3.00
C ARG A 132 -21.71 -10.62 -2.92
N LYS A 133 -21.84 -11.68 -2.13
CA LYS A 133 -20.88 -12.77 -2.05
C LYS A 133 -20.88 -13.63 -3.31
N VAL A 134 -19.72 -14.15 -3.69
CA VAL A 134 -19.59 -15.09 -4.81
C VAL A 134 -20.29 -16.42 -4.48
N GLN A 135 -21.00 -17.00 -5.44
CA GLN A 135 -21.61 -18.32 -5.29
C GLN A 135 -20.65 -19.44 -5.70
N THR A 136 -20.92 -20.67 -5.28
CA THR A 136 -20.10 -21.84 -5.64
C THR A 136 -19.98 -21.98 -7.16
N GLY A 137 -18.75 -22.01 -7.67
CA GLY A 137 -18.45 -22.12 -9.11
C GLY A 137 -18.53 -20.80 -9.89
N GLU A 138 -19.01 -19.71 -9.27
CA GLU A 138 -19.04 -18.39 -9.88
C GLU A 138 -17.67 -17.69 -9.80
N LYS A 139 -17.34 -16.87 -10.80
CA LYS A 139 -16.16 -15.99 -10.79
C LYS A 139 -16.57 -14.57 -11.10
N PHE A 140 -16.21 -13.64 -10.23
CA PHE A 140 -16.43 -12.22 -10.46
C PHE A 140 -15.44 -11.64 -11.47
N LYS A 141 -15.87 -10.61 -12.18
CA LYS A 141 -15.07 -9.87 -13.15
C LYS A 141 -14.11 -8.94 -12.43
N GLN A 142 -12.82 -9.10 -12.67
CA GLN A 142 -11.79 -8.23 -12.11
C GLN A 142 -11.69 -6.91 -12.89
N CYS A 143 -11.40 -5.80 -12.20
CA CYS A 143 -10.99 -4.57 -12.88
C CYS A 143 -9.69 -4.79 -13.67
N SER A 144 -9.73 -4.61 -14.99
CA SER A 144 -8.56 -4.84 -15.86
C SER A 144 -7.41 -3.86 -15.64
N LYS A 145 -7.68 -2.70 -15.01
CA LYS A 145 -6.67 -1.65 -14.78
C LYS A 145 -5.87 -1.88 -13.51
N CYS A 146 -6.52 -1.85 -12.34
CA CYS A 146 -5.81 -2.01 -11.06
C CYS A 146 -5.70 -3.47 -10.59
N LYS A 147 -6.51 -4.38 -11.16
CA LYS A 147 -6.58 -5.78 -10.73
C LYS A 147 -6.89 -5.96 -9.23
N ALA A 148 -7.45 -4.95 -8.57
CA ALA A 148 -7.62 -4.89 -7.11
C ALA A 148 -9.09 -4.91 -6.65
N GLN A 149 -10.05 -4.97 -7.58
CA GLN A 149 -11.47 -5.02 -7.25
C GLN A 149 -12.23 -5.93 -8.22
N TRP A 150 -13.23 -6.64 -7.70
CA TRP A 150 -14.01 -7.64 -8.41
C TRP A 150 -15.50 -7.30 -8.41
N TYR A 151 -16.21 -7.67 -9.46
CA TYR A 151 -17.60 -7.31 -9.69
C TYR A 151 -18.41 -8.49 -10.22
N CYS A 152 -19.63 -8.68 -9.70
CA CYS A 152 -20.52 -9.72 -10.21
C CYS A 152 -20.92 -9.52 -11.68
N CYS A 153 -21.02 -8.27 -12.13
CA CYS A 153 -21.46 -7.94 -13.49
C CYS A 153 -20.88 -6.62 -13.99
N LYS A 154 -21.12 -6.30 -15.26
CA LYS A 154 -20.59 -5.08 -15.89
C LYS A 154 -21.26 -3.83 -15.32
N GLU A 155 -22.55 -3.92 -15.01
CA GLU A 155 -23.35 -2.84 -14.43
C GLU A 155 -22.80 -2.43 -13.06
N CYS A 156 -22.44 -3.41 -12.22
CA CYS A 156 -21.80 -3.14 -10.94
C CYS A 156 -20.43 -2.48 -11.09
N GLN A 157 -19.62 -2.93 -12.06
CA GLN A 157 -18.34 -2.28 -12.34
C GLN A 157 -18.52 -0.81 -12.76
N VAL A 158 -19.50 -0.51 -13.62
CA VAL A 158 -19.77 0.86 -14.07
C VAL A 158 -20.29 1.73 -12.92
N LYS A 159 -21.18 1.20 -12.06
CA LYS A 159 -21.66 1.91 -10.87
C LYS A 159 -20.51 2.26 -9.91
N ALA A 160 -19.68 1.28 -9.54
CA ALA A 160 -18.51 1.52 -8.69
C ALA A 160 -17.53 2.51 -9.32
N TRP A 161 -17.34 2.45 -10.65
CA TRP A 161 -16.47 3.38 -11.37
C TRP A 161 -16.87 4.84 -11.13
N TRP A 162 -18.16 5.15 -11.21
CA TRP A 162 -18.68 6.50 -10.97
C TRP A 162 -18.83 6.85 -9.49
N ALA A 163 -18.95 5.84 -8.61
CA ALA A 163 -19.06 6.02 -7.15
C ALA A 163 -17.73 6.30 -6.44
N GLY A 164 -16.59 6.27 -7.14
CA GLY A 164 -15.28 6.59 -6.56
C GLY A 164 -14.13 5.80 -7.16
N HIS A 165 -14.36 4.55 -7.59
CA HIS A 165 -13.29 3.66 -8.03
C HIS A 165 -12.44 4.22 -9.18
N LYS A 166 -12.99 5.07 -10.05
CA LYS A 166 -12.21 5.76 -11.10
C LYS A 166 -11.03 6.54 -10.51
N LYS A 167 -11.21 7.19 -9.37
CA LYS A 167 -10.22 8.01 -8.68
C LYS A 167 -9.18 7.09 -8.05
N ASP A 168 -9.61 6.15 -7.22
CA ASP A 168 -8.71 5.20 -6.53
C ASP A 168 -7.88 4.36 -7.51
N CYS A 169 -8.51 3.89 -8.60
CA CYS A 169 -7.85 3.11 -9.64
C CYS A 169 -6.73 3.89 -10.35
N LYS A 170 -6.87 5.21 -10.48
CA LYS A 170 -5.82 6.07 -11.04
C LYS A 170 -4.77 6.41 -9.98
N ARG A 171 -5.22 6.76 -8.78
CA ARG A 171 -4.39 7.14 -7.64
C ARG A 171 -3.37 6.06 -7.28
N ALA A 172 -3.73 4.79 -7.40
CA ALA A 172 -2.85 3.64 -7.18
C ALA A 172 -1.52 3.66 -7.96
N ARG A 173 -1.44 4.38 -9.08
CA ARG A 173 -0.24 4.46 -9.93
C ARG A 173 0.57 5.74 -9.72
N ILE A 174 0.15 6.62 -8.80
CA ILE A 174 0.91 7.81 -8.45
C ILE A 174 2.14 7.38 -7.66
N LEU A 175 3.31 7.74 -8.16
CA LEU A 175 4.59 7.30 -7.60
C LEU A 175 5.05 8.17 -6.43
N LYS A 176 4.66 9.45 -6.39
CA LYS A 176 5.02 10.37 -5.33
C LYS A 176 3.93 10.42 -4.26
N PHE A 177 4.27 10.20 -3.00
CA PHE A 177 3.30 10.08 -1.91
C PHE A 177 2.47 11.35 -1.69
N GLU A 178 3.07 12.53 -1.80
CA GLU A 178 2.32 13.78 -1.61
C GLU A 178 1.30 13.97 -2.74
N ASP A 179 1.64 13.60 -3.96
CA ASP A 179 0.70 13.64 -5.09
C ASP A 179 -0.40 12.58 -4.90
N TYR A 180 -0.08 11.43 -4.28
CA TYR A 180 -1.05 10.39 -3.94
C TYR A 180 -2.09 10.92 -2.93
N LEU A 181 -1.64 11.63 -1.90
CA LEU A 181 -2.52 12.22 -0.88
C LEU A 181 -3.43 13.32 -1.44
N ASN A 182 -2.90 14.13 -2.36
CA ASN A 182 -3.62 15.28 -2.93
C ASN A 182 -4.45 14.94 -4.19
N ALA A 183 -4.52 13.67 -4.58
CA ALA A 183 -5.21 13.27 -5.80
C ALA A 183 -6.73 13.23 -5.61
N ASP A 184 -7.46 14.16 -6.24
CA ASP A 184 -8.94 14.23 -6.23
C ASP A 184 -9.64 13.11 -7.01
#